data_AF-A3LQS4-F1
#
_entry.id   AF-A3LQS4-F1
#
_cell.length_a   1.000
_cell.length_b   1.000
_cell.length_c   1.000
_cell.angle_alpha   90.00
_cell.angle_beta   90.00
_cell.angle_gamma   90.00
#
_symmetry.space_group_name_H-M   'P 1'
#
loop_
_entity.id
_entity.type
_entity.pdbx_description
1 polymer ?
#
loop_
_entity_poly.entity_id
_entity_poly.type
_entity_poly.pdbx_seq_one_letter_code
_entity_poly.pdbx_strand_id
1 'polypeptide(L)'
;MSFIPRRIFPNYNIPLSNFKGHHQKALTKFGHLAPQIDLVLEVRDSRAPLSTTNVLFDRVLAQKEKIVLYSKKDLSALKSSVLRKWHESVNEKHLTIDCRSRKDAQKVIDLIKQRYFEMTPPPPLGLRLMIIGMPNVGKSTLVNTLREVGLSNDSVGAISTKRRKVARTGGQPGVTKNTSEIIRLCREPDILVHDTPGVFLPTVKDIETMLALGMVGCVHTSFIDPVIQADYLLYLLNLQDPTGSKYAEYINRPTNSIDELLYHIAKYRDQVNGDGSYDELGIASHWISLWKQGNSQKYKAVFDLQAILDINGNDLKQIFKNERERVTTMKVSEKIVNSLGEDGTARSKHRRRTAKDREYDLKNRLFKY
;
A
#
# COMPACT_ATOMS: atom_id res chain seq x y z
N MET A 1 23.96 -2.87 -32.90
CA MET A 1 24.09 -3.55 -31.58
C MET A 1 22.73 -3.54 -30.90
N SER A 2 22.30 -4.66 -30.32
CA SER A 2 21.08 -4.70 -29.50
C SER A 2 21.31 -3.93 -28.21
N PHE A 3 20.37 -3.07 -27.81
CA PHE A 3 20.44 -2.37 -26.53
C PHE A 3 20.48 -3.33 -25.35
N ILE A 4 21.29 -3.02 -24.34
CA ILE A 4 21.43 -3.82 -23.13
C ILE A 4 21.01 -2.96 -21.93
N PRO A 5 19.88 -3.27 -21.28
CA PRO A 5 19.50 -2.63 -20.03
C PRO A 5 20.58 -2.77 -18.95
N ARG A 6 20.73 -1.74 -18.11
CA ARG A 6 21.50 -1.87 -16.87
C ARG A 6 20.97 -3.06 -16.05
N ARG A 7 21.87 -3.83 -15.45
CA ARG A 7 21.50 -4.93 -14.53
C ARG A 7 21.46 -4.49 -13.07
N ILE A 8 22.24 -3.46 -12.74
CA ILE A 8 22.42 -2.95 -11.37
C ILE A 8 22.09 -1.47 -11.39
N PHE A 9 21.33 -1.01 -10.39
CA PHE A 9 21.11 0.41 -10.18
C PHE A 9 22.25 1.02 -9.36
N PRO A 10 22.74 2.24 -9.68
CA PRO A 10 23.83 2.85 -8.93
C PRO A 10 23.48 3.03 -7.44
N ASN A 11 24.49 2.85 -6.58
CA ASN A 11 24.30 2.98 -5.13
C ASN A 11 24.39 4.45 -4.71
N TYR A 12 23.24 5.13 -4.66
CA TYR A 12 23.14 6.52 -4.21
C TYR A 12 23.01 6.61 -2.68
N ASN A 13 23.59 7.65 -2.09
CA ASN A 13 23.43 7.93 -0.66
C ASN A 13 22.06 8.59 -0.39
N ILE A 14 20.99 7.78 -0.33
CA ILE A 14 19.62 8.25 -0.08
C ILE A 14 19.30 8.09 1.42
N PRO A 15 18.80 9.14 2.10
CA PRO A 15 18.44 9.03 3.50
C PRO A 15 17.30 8.03 3.68
N LEU A 16 17.55 6.95 4.42
CA LEU A 16 16.50 6.01 4.78
C LEU A 16 15.60 6.64 5.84
N SER A 17 14.30 6.62 5.55
CA SER A 17 13.31 7.27 6.39
C SER A 17 13.12 6.50 7.69
N ASN A 18 13.16 7.23 8.81
CA ASN A 18 12.99 6.71 10.16
C ASN A 18 11.86 7.48 10.86
N PHE A 19 10.64 6.94 10.81
CA PHE A 19 9.46 7.64 11.32
C PHE A 19 9.22 7.29 12.79
N LYS A 20 9.69 8.15 13.70
CA LYS A 20 9.51 7.98 15.15
C LYS A 20 8.22 8.68 15.64
N GLY A 21 7.41 7.99 16.43
CA GLY A 21 6.32 8.58 17.23
C GLY A 21 4.90 8.35 16.72
N HIS A 22 4.56 8.76 15.49
CA HIS A 22 3.17 8.65 14.98
C HIS A 22 2.76 7.20 14.68
N HIS A 23 3.69 6.37 14.19
CA HIS A 23 3.40 4.98 13.82
C HIS A 23 3.20 4.10 15.05
N GLN A 24 3.95 4.36 16.12
CA GLN A 24 3.77 3.65 17.38
C GLN A 24 2.35 3.85 17.92
N LYS A 25 1.85 5.10 17.92
CA LYS A 25 0.48 5.40 18.33
C LYS A 25 -0.55 4.65 17.49
N ALA A 26 -0.34 4.57 16.18
CA ALA A 26 -1.24 3.84 15.29
C ALA A 26 -1.20 2.32 15.53
N LEU A 27 -0.02 1.71 15.70
CA LEU A 27 0.14 0.29 15.99
C LEU A 27 -0.44 -0.10 17.35
N THR A 28 -0.20 0.70 18.40
CA THR A 28 -0.83 0.50 19.71
C THR A 28 -2.35 0.56 19.59
N LYS A 29 -2.89 1.52 18.82
CA LYS A 29 -4.33 1.62 18.56
C LYS A 29 -4.88 0.39 17.82
N PHE A 30 -4.12 -0.17 16.87
CA PHE A 30 -4.51 -1.40 16.18
C PHE A 30 -4.58 -2.56 17.17
N GLY A 31 -3.61 -2.68 18.07
CA GLY A 31 -3.62 -3.70 19.12
C GLY A 31 -4.83 -3.58 20.07
N HIS A 32 -5.26 -2.36 20.39
CA HIS A 32 -6.46 -2.13 21.19
C HIS A 32 -7.76 -2.43 20.46
N LEU A 33 -7.83 -2.18 19.15
CA LEU A 33 -8.99 -2.47 18.33
C LEU A 33 -9.06 -3.95 17.93
N ALA A 34 -7.92 -4.63 17.80
CA ALA A 34 -7.84 -6.01 17.34
C ALA A 34 -8.84 -6.96 18.02
N PRO A 35 -9.08 -6.93 19.35
CA PRO A 35 -10.09 -7.77 19.98
C PRO A 35 -11.51 -7.63 19.42
N GLN A 36 -11.86 -6.48 18.83
CA GLN A 36 -13.17 -6.20 18.23
C GLN A 36 -13.22 -6.48 16.71
N ILE A 37 -12.09 -6.82 16.07
CA ILE A 37 -12.03 -7.02 14.62
C ILE A 37 -12.17 -8.50 14.29
N ASP A 38 -13.02 -8.83 13.33
CA ASP A 38 -13.21 -10.20 12.85
C ASP A 38 -12.32 -10.51 11.65
N LEU A 39 -12.18 -9.54 10.73
CA LEU A 39 -11.44 -9.71 9.48
C LEU A 39 -10.61 -8.46 9.13
N VAL A 40 -9.40 -8.68 8.65
CA VAL A 40 -8.46 -7.62 8.23
C VAL A 40 -8.33 -7.62 6.71
N LEU A 41 -8.41 -6.43 6.11
CA LEU A 41 -8.07 -6.20 4.71
C LEU A 41 -6.76 -5.41 4.63
N GLU A 42 -5.69 -6.06 4.20
CA GLU A 42 -4.38 -5.41 4.01
C GLU A 42 -4.27 -4.91 2.57
N VAL A 43 -4.26 -3.59 2.39
CA VAL A 43 -4.16 -2.97 1.07
C VAL A 43 -2.69 -2.69 0.73
N ARG A 44 -2.24 -3.24 -0.39
CA ARG A 44 -0.89 -3.05 -0.98
C ARG A 44 -1.03 -2.41 -2.36
N ASP A 45 -0.01 -1.68 -2.83
CA ASP A 45 -0.03 -1.10 -4.20
C ASP A 45 0.49 -2.15 -5.19
N SER A 46 -0.31 -2.50 -6.21
CA SER A 46 0.08 -3.52 -7.21
C SER A 46 1.36 -3.18 -7.97
N ARG A 47 1.77 -1.91 -7.99
CA ARG A 47 3.02 -1.48 -8.65
C ARG A 47 4.24 -1.74 -7.78
N ALA A 48 4.10 -1.79 -6.46
CA ALA A 48 5.18 -2.13 -5.54
C ALA A 48 4.69 -3.14 -4.49
N PRO A 49 4.33 -4.36 -4.93
CA PRO A 49 3.64 -5.34 -4.10
C PRO A 49 4.49 -5.83 -2.91
N LEU A 50 5.81 -5.88 -3.03
CA LEU A 50 6.74 -6.28 -1.97
C LEU A 50 7.03 -5.10 -1.04
N SER A 51 7.42 -3.96 -1.60
CA SER A 51 7.82 -2.79 -0.80
C SER A 51 6.67 -2.21 0.02
N THR A 52 5.42 -2.35 -0.44
CA THR A 52 4.24 -1.87 0.32
C THR A 52 3.74 -2.84 1.38
N THR A 53 4.39 -4.00 1.55
CA THR A 53 4.07 -4.94 2.63
C THR A 53 4.62 -4.42 3.95
N ASN A 54 3.79 -4.41 5.01
CA ASN A 54 4.21 -3.98 6.33
C ASN A 54 4.11 -5.11 7.36
N VAL A 55 5.24 -5.76 7.61
CA VAL A 55 5.34 -6.93 8.50
C VAL A 55 5.02 -6.64 9.98
N LEU A 56 4.88 -5.37 10.38
CA LEU A 56 4.44 -5.04 11.75
C LEU A 56 2.97 -5.35 11.98
N PHE A 57 2.16 -5.31 10.93
CA PHE A 57 0.76 -5.69 11.04
C PHE A 57 0.62 -7.15 11.44
N ASP A 58 1.48 -8.02 10.90
CA ASP A 58 1.50 -9.44 11.25
C ASP A 58 1.78 -9.68 12.75
N ARG A 59 2.45 -8.74 13.45
CA ARG A 59 2.62 -8.82 14.91
C ARG A 59 1.36 -8.44 15.67
N VAL A 60 0.81 -7.27 15.35
CA VAL A 60 -0.30 -6.68 16.12
C VAL A 60 -1.62 -7.40 15.82
N LEU A 61 -1.73 -8.04 14.65
CA LEU A 61 -2.92 -8.70 14.14
C LEU A 61 -2.67 -10.20 13.87
N ALA A 62 -1.68 -10.81 14.52
CA ALA A 62 -1.21 -12.19 14.25
C ALA A 62 -2.33 -13.25 14.22
N GLN A 63 -3.35 -13.10 15.07
CA GLN A 63 -4.46 -14.06 15.22
C GLN A 63 -5.68 -13.71 14.36
N LYS A 64 -5.60 -12.69 13.51
CA LYS A 64 -6.73 -12.24 12.70
C LYS A 64 -6.67 -12.81 11.31
N GLU A 65 -7.83 -13.25 10.83
CA GLU A 65 -7.97 -13.58 9.43
C GLU A 65 -7.66 -12.34 8.59
N LYS A 66 -6.86 -12.52 7.54
CA LYS A 66 -6.35 -11.45 6.70
C LYS A 66 -6.54 -11.78 5.22
N ILE A 67 -7.02 -10.81 4.46
CA ILE A 67 -7.09 -10.86 3.00
C ILE A 67 -6.26 -9.70 2.44
N VAL A 68 -5.34 -10.00 1.53
CA VAL A 68 -4.49 -9.00 0.89
C VAL A 68 -5.15 -8.46 -0.37
N LEU A 69 -5.31 -7.14 -0.46
CA LEU A 69 -5.86 -6.45 -1.61
C LEU A 69 -4.77 -5.66 -2.32
N TYR A 70 -4.39 -6.09 -3.51
CA TYR A 70 -3.48 -5.33 -4.37
C TYR A 70 -4.27 -4.29 -5.17
N SER A 71 -4.17 -3.04 -4.74
CA SER A 71 -4.86 -1.90 -5.34
C SER A 71 -4.16 -1.40 -6.61
N LYS A 72 -4.82 -0.49 -7.35
CA LYS A 72 -4.27 0.15 -8.55
C LYS A 72 -3.85 -0.87 -9.63
N LYS A 73 -4.59 -1.98 -9.76
CA LYS A 73 -4.30 -2.99 -10.78
C LYS A 73 -4.32 -2.42 -12.20
N ASP A 74 -5.07 -1.34 -12.41
CA ASP A 74 -5.16 -0.61 -13.67
C ASP A 74 -3.84 0.09 -14.04
N LEU A 75 -3.00 0.41 -13.05
CA LEU A 75 -1.70 1.07 -13.22
C LEU A 75 -0.50 0.11 -13.15
N SER A 76 -0.73 -1.17 -12.88
CA SER A 76 0.34 -2.15 -12.70
C SER A 76 0.49 -3.05 -13.92
N ALA A 77 1.74 -3.35 -14.26
CA ALA A 77 2.11 -4.37 -15.24
C ALA A 77 2.40 -5.74 -14.58
N LEU A 78 2.13 -5.87 -13.27
CA LEU A 78 2.42 -7.08 -12.50
C LEU A 78 1.64 -8.28 -13.03
N LYS A 79 2.36 -9.36 -13.34
CA LYS A 79 1.77 -10.63 -13.76
C LYS A 79 1.07 -11.30 -12.59
N SER A 80 -0.15 -11.77 -12.79
CA SER A 80 -0.93 -12.49 -11.76
C SER A 80 -0.26 -13.79 -11.30
N SER A 81 0.58 -14.40 -12.14
CA SER A 81 1.39 -15.58 -11.79
C SER A 81 2.37 -15.31 -10.65
N VAL A 82 2.97 -14.11 -10.59
CA VAL A 82 3.93 -13.74 -9.53
C VAL A 82 3.23 -13.69 -8.18
N LEU A 83 2.07 -13.01 -8.11
CA LEU A 83 1.26 -12.97 -6.90
C LEU A 83 0.78 -14.35 -6.48
N ARG A 84 0.35 -15.18 -7.43
CA ARG A 84 -0.10 -16.54 -7.16
C ARG A 84 1.00 -17.40 -6.52
N LYS A 85 2.17 -17.49 -7.17
CA LYS A 85 3.35 -18.20 -6.64
C LYS A 85 3.69 -17.75 -5.22
N TRP A 86 3.65 -16.43 -5.00
CA TRP A 86 3.91 -15.87 -3.68
C TRP A 86 2.85 -16.30 -2.66
N HIS A 87 1.57 -16.03 -2.91
CA HIS A 87 0.52 -16.25 -1.94
C HIS A 87 0.22 -17.72 -1.66
N GLU A 88 0.43 -18.61 -2.64
CA GLU A 88 0.40 -20.07 -2.43
C GLU A 88 1.49 -20.52 -1.45
N SER A 89 2.70 -19.95 -1.53
CA SER A 89 3.82 -20.33 -0.65
C SER A 89 3.62 -19.97 0.84
N VAL A 90 2.73 -19.02 1.12
CA VAL A 90 2.41 -18.52 2.47
C VAL A 90 0.97 -18.79 2.89
N ASN A 91 0.17 -19.47 2.04
CA ASN A 91 -1.24 -19.77 2.24
C ASN A 91 -2.08 -18.52 2.63
N GLU A 92 -1.89 -17.42 1.91
CA GLU A 92 -2.56 -16.14 2.17
C GLU A 92 -3.54 -15.81 1.04
N LYS A 93 -4.79 -15.46 1.39
CA LYS A 93 -5.79 -15.09 0.37
C LYS A 93 -5.50 -13.70 -0.15
N HIS A 94 -5.58 -13.52 -1.47
CA HIS A 94 -5.32 -12.25 -2.12
C HIS A 94 -6.29 -11.95 -3.27
N LEU A 95 -6.45 -10.67 -3.59
CA LEU A 95 -7.21 -10.18 -4.73
C LEU A 95 -6.57 -8.92 -5.32
N THR A 96 -6.49 -8.83 -6.64
CA THR A 96 -6.10 -7.61 -7.36
C THR A 96 -7.34 -6.77 -7.72
N ILE A 97 -7.38 -5.51 -7.33
CA ILE A 97 -8.53 -4.62 -7.49
C ILE A 97 -8.13 -3.23 -8.03
N ASP A 98 -9.04 -2.58 -8.75
CA ASP A 98 -9.04 -1.12 -8.83
C ASP A 98 -10.00 -0.60 -7.76
N CYS A 99 -9.49 0.14 -6.77
CA CYS A 99 -10.31 0.67 -5.68
C CYS A 99 -11.41 1.63 -6.14
N ARG A 100 -11.34 2.15 -7.39
CA ARG A 100 -12.37 3.00 -8.00
C ARG A 100 -13.44 2.19 -8.73
N SER A 101 -13.18 0.92 -9.03
CA SER A 101 -14.08 0.05 -9.78
C SER A 101 -15.21 -0.49 -8.90
N ARG A 102 -16.45 -0.15 -9.24
CA ARG A 102 -17.64 -0.71 -8.56
C ARG A 102 -17.71 -2.23 -8.70
N LYS A 103 -17.31 -2.78 -9.85
CA LYS A 103 -17.28 -4.23 -10.10
C LYS A 103 -16.30 -4.94 -9.15
N ASP A 104 -15.11 -4.37 -8.93
CA ASP A 104 -14.15 -4.97 -8.01
C ASP A 104 -14.57 -4.77 -6.55
N ALA A 105 -15.15 -3.61 -6.22
CA ALA A 105 -15.72 -3.39 -4.90
C ALA A 105 -16.85 -4.38 -4.59
N GLN A 106 -17.73 -4.70 -5.56
CA GLN A 106 -18.75 -5.74 -5.40
C GLN A 106 -18.13 -7.10 -5.07
N LYS A 107 -17.10 -7.52 -5.82
CA LYS A 107 -16.37 -8.77 -5.54
C LYS A 107 -15.79 -8.81 -4.12
N VAL A 108 -15.24 -7.69 -3.65
CA VAL A 108 -14.70 -7.59 -2.28
C VAL A 108 -15.83 -7.73 -1.26
N ILE A 109 -16.98 -7.09 -1.48
CA ILE A 109 -18.15 -7.21 -0.60
C ILE A 109 -18.66 -8.66 -0.58
N ASP A 110 -18.82 -9.28 -1.74
CA ASP A 110 -19.28 -10.67 -1.84
C ASP A 110 -18.34 -11.62 -1.10
N LEU A 111 -17.03 -11.40 -1.22
CA LEU A 111 -16.02 -12.15 -0.47
C LEU A 111 -16.17 -11.95 1.05
N ILE A 112 -16.39 -10.71 1.51
CA ILE A 112 -16.61 -10.43 2.94
C ILE A 112 -17.90 -11.10 3.43
N LYS A 113 -18.99 -11.04 2.64
CA LYS A 113 -20.27 -11.67 2.97
C LYS A 113 -20.12 -13.18 3.07
N GLN A 114 -19.44 -13.80 2.11
CA GLN A 114 -19.11 -15.22 2.17
C GLN A 114 -18.38 -15.55 3.47
N ARG A 115 -17.42 -14.72 3.90
CA ARG A 115 -16.70 -14.94 5.16
C ARG A 115 -17.55 -14.78 6.40
N TYR A 116 -18.48 -13.84 6.40
CA TYR A 116 -19.47 -13.75 7.47
C TYR A 116 -20.28 -15.04 7.62
N PHE A 117 -20.74 -15.64 6.51
CA PHE A 117 -21.55 -16.86 6.57
C PHE A 117 -20.73 -18.13 6.84
N GLU A 118 -19.43 -18.13 6.56
CA GLU A 118 -18.51 -19.23 6.93
C GLU A 118 -18.18 -19.25 8.44
N MET A 119 -18.35 -18.12 9.15
CA MET A 119 -18.10 -18.05 10.60
C MET A 119 -19.21 -18.75 11.39
N THR A 120 -18.83 -19.59 12.36
CA THR A 120 -19.76 -20.37 13.18
C THR A 120 -19.51 -20.12 14.69
N PRO A 121 -20.46 -19.50 15.43
CA PRO A 121 -21.63 -18.78 14.91
C PRO A 121 -21.20 -17.51 14.15
N PRO A 122 -22.04 -16.98 13.25
CA PRO A 122 -21.78 -15.69 12.62
C PRO A 122 -21.78 -14.58 13.69
N PRO A 123 -20.95 -13.53 13.54
CA PRO A 123 -20.91 -12.41 14.49
C PRO A 123 -22.30 -11.76 14.67
N PRO A 124 -22.90 -11.80 15.88
CA PRO A 124 -24.30 -11.40 16.08
C PRO A 124 -24.54 -9.90 15.90
N LEU A 125 -23.49 -9.07 16.05
CA LEU A 125 -23.53 -7.62 15.88
C LEU A 125 -22.96 -7.16 14.52
N GLY A 126 -22.93 -8.07 13.54
CA GLY A 126 -22.32 -7.83 12.24
C GLY A 126 -20.80 -8.01 12.23
N LEU A 127 -20.25 -8.10 11.03
CA LEU A 127 -18.83 -8.33 10.80
C LEU A 127 -18.03 -7.02 10.92
N ARG A 128 -17.03 -7.01 11.80
CA ARG A 128 -16.14 -5.86 12.00
C ARG A 128 -14.83 -6.01 11.25
N LEU A 129 -14.62 -5.10 10.30
CA LEU A 129 -13.44 -5.02 9.46
C LEU A 129 -12.44 -3.98 9.96
N MET A 130 -11.16 -4.27 9.70
CA MET A 130 -10.11 -3.26 9.73
C MET A 130 -9.40 -3.21 8.39
N ILE A 131 -9.33 -2.03 7.76
CA ILE A 131 -8.55 -1.82 6.55
C ILE A 131 -7.22 -1.19 6.95
N ILE A 132 -6.12 -1.86 6.61
CA ILE A 132 -4.75 -1.44 6.93
C ILE A 132 -3.89 -1.37 5.67
N GLY A 133 -2.68 -0.80 5.79
CA GLY A 133 -1.75 -0.65 4.66
C GLY A 133 -0.96 0.65 4.71
N MET A 134 0.11 0.72 3.91
CA MET A 134 0.97 1.90 3.78
C MET A 134 0.16 3.15 3.36
N PRO A 135 0.62 4.39 3.61
CA PRO A 135 0.01 5.60 3.06
C PRO A 135 -0.20 5.52 1.54
N ASN A 136 -1.23 6.17 1.01
CA ASN A 136 -1.46 6.33 -0.44
C ASN A 136 -1.65 5.05 -1.29
N VAL A 137 -1.71 3.87 -0.68
CA VAL A 137 -2.11 2.61 -1.35
C VAL A 137 -3.59 2.55 -1.72
N GLY A 138 -4.40 3.57 -1.43
CA GLY A 138 -5.81 3.63 -1.86
C GLY A 138 -6.86 3.14 -0.86
N LYS A 139 -6.52 3.03 0.44
CA LYS A 139 -7.46 2.62 1.51
C LYS A 139 -8.73 3.47 1.58
N SER A 140 -8.61 4.80 1.63
CA SER A 140 -9.76 5.70 1.72
C SER A 140 -10.62 5.70 0.45
N THR A 141 -10.01 5.47 -0.72
CA THR A 141 -10.74 5.25 -1.97
C THR A 141 -11.56 3.96 -1.88
N LEU A 142 -10.92 2.86 -1.43
CA LEU A 142 -11.58 1.57 -1.24
C LEU A 142 -12.77 1.67 -0.27
N VAL A 143 -12.60 2.29 0.90
CA VAL A 143 -13.68 2.50 1.89
C VAL A 143 -14.88 3.21 1.25
N ASN A 144 -14.63 4.31 0.53
CA ASN A 144 -15.69 5.09 -0.10
C ASN A 144 -16.44 4.26 -1.15
N THR A 145 -15.72 3.52 -2.00
CA THR A 145 -16.33 2.71 -3.07
C THR A 145 -17.05 1.48 -2.51
N LEU A 146 -16.50 0.81 -1.50
CA LEU A 146 -17.19 -0.29 -0.80
C LEU A 146 -18.49 0.19 -0.16
N ARG A 147 -18.47 1.36 0.50
CA ARG A 147 -19.68 1.93 1.10
C ARG A 147 -20.73 2.29 0.06
N GLU A 148 -20.30 2.85 -1.07
CA GLU A 148 -21.21 3.19 -2.16
C GLU A 148 -21.92 1.95 -2.71
N VAL A 149 -21.17 0.87 -2.95
CA VAL A 149 -21.68 -0.39 -3.50
C VAL A 149 -22.49 -1.18 -2.46
N GLY A 150 -21.97 -1.40 -1.26
CA GLY A 150 -22.62 -2.27 -0.26
C GLY A 150 -23.91 -1.73 0.33
N LEU A 151 -24.12 -0.41 0.22
CA LEU A 151 -25.38 0.22 0.60
C LEU A 151 -26.24 0.56 -0.63
N SER A 152 -25.88 0.22 -1.88
CA SER A 152 -26.59 0.71 -3.07
C SER A 152 -28.09 0.41 -3.07
N ASN A 153 -28.50 -0.69 -2.42
CA ASN A 153 -29.90 -1.09 -2.30
C ASN A 153 -30.72 -0.18 -1.35
N ASP A 154 -30.06 0.60 -0.48
CA ASP A 154 -30.72 1.61 0.37
C ASP A 154 -31.18 2.85 -0.44
N SER A 155 -30.80 2.98 -1.72
CA SER A 155 -31.08 4.15 -2.55
C SER A 155 -32.39 4.05 -3.35
N VAL A 156 -33.19 3.00 -3.17
CA VAL A 156 -34.49 2.85 -3.83
C VAL A 156 -35.44 3.94 -3.28
N GLY A 157 -35.54 5.07 -4.00
CA GLY A 157 -36.34 6.24 -3.63
C GLY A 157 -35.56 7.51 -3.24
N ALA A 158 -34.22 7.52 -3.30
CA ALA A 158 -33.43 8.70 -2.96
C ALA A 158 -33.29 9.69 -4.14
N ILE A 159 -33.55 10.97 -3.89
CA ILE A 159 -33.47 12.09 -4.87
C ILE A 159 -32.05 12.28 -5.43
N SER A 160 -31.01 11.79 -4.72
CA SER A 160 -29.62 11.81 -5.17
C SER A 160 -28.98 10.43 -5.04
N THR A 161 -28.44 9.94 -6.14
CA THR A 161 -27.68 8.68 -6.23
C THR A 161 -26.26 8.80 -5.68
N LYS A 162 -25.76 10.02 -5.47
CA LYS A 162 -24.36 10.28 -5.11
C LYS A 162 -24.21 10.47 -3.60
N ARG A 163 -23.68 9.46 -2.92
CA ARG A 163 -23.42 9.52 -1.47
C ARG A 163 -22.22 10.40 -1.15
N ARG A 164 -22.32 11.15 -0.05
CA ARG A 164 -21.19 11.94 0.51
C ARG A 164 -20.03 11.00 0.86
N LYS A 165 -18.82 11.38 0.45
CA LYS A 165 -17.57 10.68 0.80
C LYS A 165 -17.35 10.79 2.32
N VAL A 166 -17.04 9.66 2.95
CA VAL A 166 -16.82 9.58 4.40
C VAL A 166 -15.34 9.69 4.72
N ALA A 167 -14.47 9.08 3.90
CA ALA A 167 -13.02 9.19 4.05
C ALA A 167 -12.43 10.25 3.10
N ARG A 168 -11.57 11.13 3.61
CA ARG A 168 -10.82 12.12 2.80
C ARG A 168 -9.78 11.41 1.93
N THR A 169 -9.67 11.81 0.66
CA THR A 169 -8.73 11.24 -0.33
C THR A 169 -7.77 12.31 -0.83
N GLY A 170 -6.47 12.03 -0.86
CA GLY A 170 -5.44 12.90 -1.45
C GLY A 170 -4.14 12.13 -1.70
N GLY A 171 -3.26 12.67 -2.56
CA GLY A 171 -2.01 12.00 -2.99
C GLY A 171 -0.82 12.18 -2.03
N GLN A 172 -0.95 13.03 -1.01
CA GLN A 172 0.12 13.29 -0.04
C GLN A 172 -0.02 12.38 1.20
N PRO A 173 1.08 11.80 1.72
CA PRO A 173 1.02 11.04 2.97
C PRO A 173 0.45 11.88 4.13
N GLY A 174 -0.35 11.25 5.00
CA GLY A 174 -0.88 11.91 6.20
C GLY A 174 -2.18 12.71 6.01
N VAL A 175 -2.89 12.57 4.87
CA VAL A 175 -4.21 13.20 4.64
C VAL A 175 -5.29 12.66 5.61
N THR A 176 -5.25 11.37 5.93
CA THR A 176 -6.14 10.76 6.93
C THR A 176 -5.55 10.93 8.33
N LYS A 177 -6.01 11.92 9.10
CA LYS A 177 -5.46 12.29 10.41
C LYS A 177 -6.28 11.79 11.61
N ASN A 178 -7.58 11.58 11.46
CA ASN A 178 -8.48 11.18 12.55
C ASN A 178 -8.93 9.72 12.38
N THR A 179 -8.80 8.91 13.43
CA THR A 179 -9.34 7.55 13.50
C THR A 179 -10.43 7.52 14.56
N SER A 180 -11.69 7.55 14.17
CA SER A 180 -12.77 7.42 15.15
C SER A 180 -14.15 7.15 14.57
N GLU A 181 -14.31 6.91 13.28
CA GLU A 181 -15.62 6.59 12.72
C GLU A 181 -15.68 5.12 12.32
N ILE A 182 -16.60 4.39 12.96
CA ILE A 182 -17.06 3.10 12.45
C ILE A 182 -17.97 3.42 11.27
N ILE A 183 -17.60 2.93 10.09
CA ILE A 183 -18.32 3.17 8.85
C ILE A 183 -19.06 1.90 8.47
N ARG A 184 -20.39 1.97 8.36
CA ARG A 184 -21.18 0.85 7.83
C ARG A 184 -20.99 0.76 6.31
N LEU A 185 -20.64 -0.44 5.84
CA LEU A 185 -20.44 -0.76 4.43
C LEU A 185 -21.61 -1.53 3.81
N CYS A 186 -22.29 -2.38 4.58
CA CYS A 186 -23.45 -3.17 4.13
C CYS A 186 -24.40 -3.39 5.31
N ARG A 187 -25.69 -3.65 5.04
CA ARG A 187 -26.70 -3.98 6.07
C ARG A 187 -27.07 -5.46 6.13
N GLU A 188 -26.88 -6.19 5.03
CA GLU A 188 -27.29 -7.59 4.90
C GLU A 188 -26.15 -8.44 4.33
N PRO A 189 -25.35 -9.08 5.19
CA PRO A 189 -25.24 -8.87 6.65
C PRO A 189 -24.66 -7.49 7.02
N ASP A 190 -24.81 -7.07 8.29
CA ASP A 190 -24.22 -5.81 8.76
C ASP A 190 -22.68 -5.93 8.71
N ILE A 191 -22.05 -5.04 7.94
CA ILE A 191 -20.59 -5.00 7.78
C ILE A 191 -20.12 -3.61 8.18
N LEU A 192 -19.27 -3.55 9.19
CA LEU A 192 -18.76 -2.32 9.79
C LEU A 192 -17.25 -2.26 9.56
N VAL A 193 -16.70 -1.12 9.16
CA VAL A 193 -15.26 -0.92 9.02
C VAL A 193 -14.74 0.14 9.96
N HIS A 194 -13.66 -0.17 10.66
CA HIS A 194 -12.83 0.81 11.33
C HIS A 194 -11.88 1.43 10.28
N ASP A 195 -12.15 2.65 9.83
CA ASP A 195 -11.21 3.35 8.96
C ASP A 195 -9.97 3.73 9.76
N THR A 196 -8.80 3.32 9.28
CA THR A 196 -7.52 3.57 9.95
C THR A 196 -6.58 4.43 9.10
N PRO A 197 -5.82 5.38 9.68
CA PRO A 197 -4.80 6.09 8.93
C PRO A 197 -3.78 5.09 8.42
N GLY A 198 -3.18 5.38 7.25
CA GLY A 198 -2.07 4.57 6.77
C GLY A 198 -0.91 4.58 7.74
N VAL A 199 -0.44 3.39 8.10
CA VAL A 199 0.74 3.23 8.96
C VAL A 199 1.91 2.88 8.07
N PHE A 200 2.91 3.76 8.05
CA PHE A 200 4.11 3.55 7.27
C PHE A 200 5.12 2.69 8.06
N LEU A 201 6.07 2.04 7.39
CA LEU A 201 7.13 1.25 8.01
C LEU A 201 8.01 2.13 8.93
N PRO A 202 8.43 1.69 10.12
CA PRO A 202 9.28 2.50 10.99
C PRO A 202 10.66 2.75 10.39
N THR A 203 11.19 1.79 9.64
CA THR A 203 12.52 1.87 9.03
C THR A 203 12.52 1.11 7.71
N VAL A 204 12.76 1.83 6.62
CA VAL A 204 12.94 1.24 5.29
C VAL A 204 14.23 0.41 5.28
N LYS A 205 14.20 -0.77 4.65
CA LYS A 205 15.32 -1.74 4.70
C LYS A 205 16.51 -1.34 3.84
N ASP A 206 16.25 -0.83 2.64
CA ASP A 206 17.26 -0.56 1.62
C ASP A 206 16.81 0.58 0.67
N ILE A 207 17.74 1.03 -0.18
CA ILE A 207 17.54 2.13 -1.13
C ILE A 207 16.51 1.78 -2.20
N GLU A 208 16.50 0.55 -2.71
CA GLU A 208 15.54 0.11 -3.72
C GLU A 208 14.10 0.19 -3.19
N THR A 209 13.87 -0.25 -1.95
CA THR A 209 12.59 -0.13 -1.26
C THR A 209 12.22 1.32 -1.05
N MET A 210 13.18 2.19 -0.72
CA MET A 210 12.94 3.63 -0.59
C MET A 210 12.47 4.24 -1.91
N LEU A 211 13.17 3.92 -3.01
CA LEU A 211 12.84 4.38 -4.35
C LEU A 211 11.47 3.87 -4.80
N ALA A 212 11.19 2.57 -4.61
CA ALA A 212 9.89 1.97 -4.93
C ALA A 212 8.75 2.63 -4.13
N LEU A 213 8.93 2.84 -2.82
CA LEU A 213 7.96 3.53 -1.96
C LEU A 213 7.76 4.99 -2.37
N GLY A 214 8.82 5.66 -2.81
CA GLY A 214 8.76 6.99 -3.40
C GLY A 214 7.95 7.00 -4.70
N MET A 215 8.14 5.99 -5.56
CA MET A 215 7.40 5.83 -6.83
C MET A 215 5.92 5.54 -6.64
N VAL A 216 5.51 4.87 -5.57
CA VAL A 216 4.08 4.70 -5.25
C VAL A 216 3.49 5.84 -4.40
N GLY A 217 4.32 6.82 -4.02
CA GLY A 217 3.92 7.98 -3.24
C GLY A 217 3.71 7.70 -1.75
N CYS A 218 4.25 6.59 -1.22
CA CYS A 218 4.20 6.31 0.22
C CYS A 218 5.16 7.22 1.02
N VAL A 219 6.23 7.71 0.37
CA VAL A 219 7.23 8.63 0.92
C VAL A 219 7.03 10.02 0.32
N HIS A 220 7.24 11.06 1.12
CA HIS A 220 7.14 12.44 0.65
C HIS A 220 8.23 12.75 -0.40
N THR A 221 7.92 13.58 -1.39
CA THR A 221 8.80 13.83 -2.54
C THR A 221 10.13 14.47 -2.17
N SER A 222 10.22 15.17 -1.03
CA SER A 222 11.45 15.81 -0.56
C SER A 222 12.55 14.86 -0.06
N PHE A 223 12.25 13.56 0.12
CA PHE A 223 13.23 12.60 0.66
C PHE A 223 14.16 12.02 -0.41
N ILE A 224 13.80 12.14 -1.68
CA ILE A 224 14.51 11.51 -2.78
C ILE A 224 14.68 12.55 -3.87
N ASP A 225 15.90 12.68 -4.36
CA ASP A 225 16.19 13.54 -5.51
C ASP A 225 15.34 13.10 -6.73
N PRO A 226 14.60 14.01 -7.38
CA PRO A 226 13.79 13.70 -8.54
C PRO A 226 14.57 13.07 -9.70
N VAL A 227 15.82 13.47 -9.95
CA VAL A 227 16.64 12.90 -11.04
C VAL A 227 17.00 11.46 -10.72
N ILE A 228 17.39 11.16 -9.48
CA ILE A 228 17.67 9.77 -9.04
C ILE A 228 16.40 8.91 -9.17
N GLN A 229 15.25 9.43 -8.77
CA GLN A 229 13.98 8.70 -8.87
C GLN A 229 13.55 8.51 -10.34
N ALA A 230 13.82 9.47 -11.21
CA ALA A 230 13.57 9.40 -12.64
C ALA A 230 14.49 8.37 -13.32
N ASP A 231 15.75 8.31 -12.91
CA ASP A 231 16.72 7.33 -13.37
C ASP A 231 16.34 5.91 -12.93
N TYR A 232 15.90 5.76 -11.68
CA TYR A 232 15.39 4.48 -11.18
C TYR A 232 14.18 3.99 -11.98
N LEU A 233 13.26 4.91 -12.32
CA LEU A 233 12.14 4.59 -13.19
C LEU A 233 12.63 4.13 -14.58
N LEU A 234 13.55 4.86 -15.23
CA LEU A 234 14.12 4.45 -16.52
C LEU A 234 14.78 3.06 -16.45
N TYR A 235 15.57 2.81 -15.41
CA TYR A 235 16.18 1.50 -15.13
C TYR A 235 15.14 0.38 -15.11
N LEU A 236 14.06 0.54 -14.34
CA LEU A 236 13.02 -0.48 -14.24
C LEU A 236 12.19 -0.64 -15.52
N LEU A 237 11.97 0.44 -16.28
CA LEU A 237 11.29 0.35 -17.56
C LEU A 237 12.11 -0.45 -18.56
N ASN A 238 13.42 -0.22 -18.63
CA ASN A 238 14.30 -0.97 -19.53
C ASN A 238 14.39 -2.46 -19.18
N LEU A 239 14.29 -2.82 -17.89
CA LEU A 239 14.22 -4.22 -17.47
C LEU A 239 12.90 -4.90 -17.84
N GLN A 240 11.80 -4.16 -17.83
CA GLN A 240 10.47 -4.67 -18.20
C GLN A 240 10.23 -4.68 -19.72
N ASP A 241 10.83 -3.72 -20.42
CA ASP A 241 10.74 -3.52 -21.87
C ASP A 241 12.07 -2.95 -22.41
N PRO A 242 13.00 -3.83 -22.85
CA PRO A 242 14.28 -3.42 -23.40
C PRO A 242 14.19 -2.65 -24.73
N THR A 243 13.02 -2.63 -25.38
CA THR A 243 12.85 -1.93 -26.67
C THR A 243 12.76 -0.41 -26.51
N GLY A 244 12.46 0.06 -25.29
CA GLY A 244 12.23 1.48 -25.02
C GLY A 244 10.85 1.99 -25.47
N SER A 245 9.93 1.10 -25.87
CA SER A 245 8.60 1.48 -26.39
C SER A 245 7.81 2.37 -25.42
N LYS A 246 8.05 2.21 -24.11
CA LYS A 246 7.42 2.99 -23.05
C LYS A 246 7.71 4.48 -23.08
N TYR A 247 8.83 4.90 -23.67
CA TYR A 247 9.26 6.30 -23.76
C TYR A 247 9.63 6.72 -25.19
N ALA A 248 9.25 5.91 -26.18
CA ALA A 248 9.58 6.11 -27.59
C ALA A 248 9.04 7.43 -28.20
N GLU A 249 8.06 8.06 -27.55
CA GLU A 249 7.53 9.37 -27.98
C GLU A 249 8.54 10.50 -27.79
N TYR A 250 9.48 10.35 -26.85
CA TYR A 250 10.49 11.34 -26.52
C TYR A 250 11.82 11.03 -27.23
N ILE A 251 12.20 9.76 -27.27
CA ILE A 251 13.44 9.27 -27.88
C ILE A 251 13.17 8.01 -28.68
N ASN A 252 13.53 8.01 -29.97
CA ASN A 252 13.24 6.91 -30.91
C ASN A 252 14.13 5.67 -30.77
N ARG A 253 14.92 5.60 -29.69
CA ARG A 253 15.83 4.49 -29.37
C ARG A 253 15.86 4.29 -27.85
N PRO A 254 16.10 3.06 -27.37
CA PRO A 254 16.29 2.83 -25.95
C PRO A 254 17.59 3.47 -25.45
N THR A 255 17.57 3.96 -24.19
CA THR A 255 18.74 4.57 -23.54
C THR A 255 18.85 4.17 -22.06
N ASN A 256 20.07 4.13 -21.54
CA ASN A 256 20.35 4.03 -20.10
C ASN A 256 20.73 5.39 -19.48
N SER A 257 20.85 6.44 -20.28
CA SER A 257 21.18 7.79 -19.82
C SER A 257 19.91 8.53 -19.43
N ILE A 258 19.79 8.85 -18.14
CA ILE A 258 18.68 9.68 -17.67
C ILE A 258 18.77 11.10 -18.23
N ASP A 259 19.97 11.67 -18.30
CA ASP A 259 20.20 13.03 -18.81
C ASP A 259 19.72 13.18 -20.26
N GLU A 260 20.01 12.16 -21.09
CA GLU A 260 19.54 12.10 -22.48
C GLU A 260 18.01 12.04 -22.55
N LEU A 261 17.39 11.16 -21.75
CA LEU A 261 15.93 11.04 -21.73
C LEU A 261 15.26 12.34 -21.26
N LEU A 262 15.76 12.94 -20.17
CA LEU A 262 15.20 14.18 -19.62
C LEU A 262 15.34 15.34 -20.62
N TYR A 263 16.48 15.47 -21.31
CA TYR A 263 16.65 16.47 -22.37
C TYR A 263 15.63 16.28 -23.51
N HIS A 264 15.42 15.04 -23.95
CA HIS A 264 14.45 14.72 -24.99
C HIS A 264 12.98 14.98 -24.55
N ILE A 265 12.65 14.72 -23.28
CA ILE A 265 11.35 15.10 -22.71
C ILE A 265 11.21 16.62 -22.65
N ALA A 266 12.24 17.35 -22.24
CA ALA A 266 12.24 18.81 -22.20
C ALA A 266 12.02 19.40 -23.60
N LYS A 267 12.73 18.86 -24.60
CA LYS A 267 12.61 19.25 -26.00
C LYS A 267 11.21 18.99 -26.56
N TYR A 268 10.64 17.81 -26.27
CA TYR A 268 9.28 17.48 -26.69
C TYR A 268 8.23 18.43 -26.11
N ARG A 269 8.53 19.06 -24.96
CA ARG A 269 7.64 19.98 -24.26
C ARG A 269 7.94 21.46 -24.55
N ASP A 270 8.85 21.76 -25.48
CA ASP A 270 9.34 23.12 -25.78
C ASP A 270 9.88 23.85 -24.53
N GLN A 271 10.54 23.12 -23.61
CA GLN A 271 11.10 23.64 -22.36
C GLN A 271 12.64 23.68 -22.35
N VAL A 272 13.26 23.70 -23.53
CA VAL A 272 14.70 23.86 -23.70
C VAL A 272 14.98 25.30 -24.09
N ASN A 273 15.90 25.94 -23.37
CA ASN A 273 16.34 27.31 -23.62
C ASN A 273 17.22 27.38 -24.88
N GLY A 274 17.43 28.59 -25.42
CA GLY A 274 18.26 28.79 -26.62
C GLY A 274 19.72 28.36 -26.47
N ASP A 275 20.22 28.25 -25.24
CA ASP A 275 21.56 27.74 -24.89
C ASP A 275 21.60 26.21 -24.66
N GLY A 276 20.46 25.52 -24.80
CA GLY A 276 20.33 24.07 -24.57
C GLY A 276 20.05 23.67 -23.11
N SER A 277 20.00 24.63 -22.17
CA SER A 277 19.66 24.35 -20.77
C SER A 277 18.17 24.13 -20.56
N TYR A 278 17.78 23.44 -19.48
CA TYR A 278 16.38 23.21 -19.09
C TYR A 278 16.24 22.98 -17.59
N ASP A 279 15.02 23.09 -17.05
CA ASP A 279 14.72 22.76 -15.65
C ASP A 279 14.72 21.24 -15.44
N GLU A 280 15.90 20.68 -15.14
CA GLU A 280 16.10 19.24 -14.97
C GLU A 280 15.20 18.65 -13.87
N LEU A 281 15.14 19.30 -12.70
CA LEU A 281 14.35 18.84 -11.56
C LEU A 281 12.84 18.86 -11.88
N GLY A 282 12.37 19.89 -12.58
CA GLY A 282 10.98 20.01 -13.04
C GLY A 282 10.61 18.93 -14.06
N ILE A 283 11.50 18.65 -15.02
CA ILE A 283 11.29 17.61 -16.04
C ILE A 283 11.34 16.21 -15.42
N ALA A 284 12.28 15.94 -14.52
CA ALA A 284 12.34 14.69 -13.77
C ALA A 284 11.06 14.47 -12.94
N SER A 285 10.59 15.51 -12.24
CA SER A 285 9.33 15.46 -11.48
C SER A 285 8.12 15.22 -12.37
N HIS A 286 8.07 15.84 -13.55
CA HIS A 286 7.03 15.60 -14.55
C HIS A 286 7.04 14.15 -15.03
N TRP A 287 8.20 13.64 -15.43
CA TRP A 287 8.39 12.25 -15.86
C TRP A 287 7.89 11.28 -14.81
N ILE A 288 8.32 11.42 -13.56
CA ILE A 288 7.86 10.59 -12.44
C ILE A 288 6.34 10.68 -12.25
N SER A 289 5.78 11.89 -12.37
CA SER A 289 4.34 12.12 -12.17
C SER A 289 3.47 11.37 -13.18
N LEU A 290 3.90 11.26 -14.45
CA LEU A 290 3.20 10.50 -15.48
C LEU A 290 2.95 9.05 -15.06
N TRP A 291 3.97 8.41 -14.47
CA TRP A 291 3.91 7.03 -14.00
C TRP A 291 3.26 6.87 -12.62
N LYS A 292 3.34 7.90 -11.78
CA LYS A 292 2.66 7.93 -10.46
C LYS A 292 1.15 7.99 -10.59
N GLN A 293 0.65 8.85 -11.48
CA GLN A 293 -0.78 9.14 -11.63
C GLN A 293 -1.44 8.28 -12.71
N GLY A 294 -0.72 7.98 -13.79
CA GLY A 294 -1.06 6.99 -14.80
C GLY A 294 -2.51 7.01 -15.29
N ASN A 295 -2.97 8.09 -15.94
CA ASN A 295 -4.35 8.12 -16.48
C ASN A 295 -4.52 7.38 -17.82
N SER A 296 -3.50 6.65 -18.30
CA SER A 296 -3.51 5.94 -19.59
C SER A 296 -2.92 4.54 -19.46
N GLN A 297 -3.39 3.61 -20.30
CA GLN A 297 -2.88 2.23 -20.40
C GLN A 297 -1.37 2.18 -20.69
N LYS A 298 -0.79 3.26 -21.22
CA LYS A 298 0.65 3.39 -21.50
C LYS A 298 1.49 3.32 -20.23
N TYR A 299 1.07 4.03 -19.18
CA TYR A 299 1.84 4.28 -17.96
C TYR A 299 1.59 3.20 -16.90
N LYS A 300 1.77 1.94 -17.30
CA LYS A 300 1.76 0.78 -16.41
C LYS A 300 3.15 0.21 -16.22
N ALA A 301 3.55 0.07 -14.97
CA ALA A 301 4.84 -0.49 -14.58
C ALA A 301 4.77 -1.14 -13.20
N VAL A 302 5.75 -1.99 -12.93
CA VAL A 302 6.12 -2.44 -11.59
C VAL A 302 7.36 -1.65 -11.16
N PHE A 303 7.45 -1.33 -9.87
CA PHE A 303 8.51 -0.53 -9.25
C PHE A 303 9.36 -1.31 -8.25
N ASP A 304 8.99 -2.56 -7.96
CA ASP A 304 9.82 -3.50 -7.20
C ASP A 304 10.71 -4.30 -8.15
N LEU A 305 12.04 -4.13 -8.01
CA LEU A 305 13.03 -4.86 -8.81
C LEU A 305 12.84 -6.38 -8.70
N GLN A 306 12.68 -6.88 -7.47
CA GLN A 306 12.50 -8.31 -7.22
C GLN A 306 11.23 -8.87 -7.90
N ALA A 307 10.15 -8.08 -7.97
CA ALA A 307 8.93 -8.49 -8.66
C ALA A 307 9.10 -8.49 -10.19
N ILE A 308 9.96 -7.62 -10.74
CA ILE A 308 10.30 -7.59 -12.17
C ILE A 308 11.15 -8.79 -12.57
N LEU A 309 12.09 -9.20 -11.71
CA LEU A 309 12.98 -10.34 -11.96
C LEU A 309 12.26 -11.71 -11.86
N ASP A 310 10.96 -11.76 -11.53
CA ASP A 310 10.15 -12.97 -11.33
C ASP A 310 10.88 -14.02 -10.46
N ILE A 311 11.46 -13.56 -9.36
CA ILE A 311 12.11 -14.45 -8.39
C ILE A 311 11.12 -15.51 -7.91
N ASN A 312 11.62 -16.71 -7.64
CA ASN A 312 10.77 -17.83 -7.27
C ASN A 312 10.11 -17.62 -5.88
N GLY A 313 9.10 -18.42 -5.58
CA GLY A 313 8.34 -18.31 -4.31
C GLY A 313 9.18 -18.54 -3.05
N ASN A 314 10.23 -19.36 -3.12
CA ASN A 314 11.10 -19.64 -1.98
C ASN A 314 11.99 -18.44 -1.63
N ASP A 315 12.54 -17.77 -2.64
CA ASP A 315 13.33 -16.56 -2.45
C ASP A 315 12.48 -15.44 -1.85
N LEU A 316 11.24 -15.28 -2.33
CA LEU A 316 10.26 -14.36 -1.75
C LEU A 316 10.00 -14.68 -0.28
N LYS A 317 9.76 -15.95 0.04
CA LYS A 317 9.53 -16.41 1.42
C LYS A 317 10.73 -16.08 2.32
N GLN A 318 11.96 -16.26 1.82
CA GLN A 318 13.18 -15.93 2.55
C GLN A 318 13.33 -14.42 2.77
N ILE A 319 13.02 -13.58 1.76
CA ILE A 319 13.04 -12.12 1.90
C ILE A 319 12.10 -11.68 3.02
N PHE A 320 10.87 -12.21 3.08
CA PHE A 320 9.92 -11.86 4.13
C PHE A 320 10.31 -12.42 5.50
N LYS A 321 10.91 -13.61 5.56
CA LYS A 321 11.45 -14.17 6.80
C LYS A 321 12.54 -13.25 7.36
N ASN A 322 13.51 -12.85 6.53
CA ASN A 322 14.57 -11.93 6.91
C ASN A 322 14.01 -10.57 7.36
N GLU A 323 13.01 -10.04 6.66
CA GLU A 323 12.39 -8.77 7.02
C GLU A 323 11.62 -8.86 8.34
N ARG A 324 10.92 -9.98 8.60
CA ARG A 324 10.27 -10.24 9.89
C ARG A 324 11.28 -10.31 11.03
N GLU A 325 12.39 -11.02 10.83
CA GLU A 325 13.48 -11.11 11.81
C GLU A 325 14.09 -9.72 12.09
N ARG A 326 14.41 -8.95 11.04
CA ARG A 326 14.92 -7.58 11.14
C ARG A 326 13.98 -6.65 11.91
N VAL A 327 12.68 -6.72 11.64
CA VAL A 327 11.70 -5.88 12.33
C VAL A 327 11.49 -6.32 13.78
N THR A 328 11.70 -7.61 14.10
CA THR A 328 11.65 -8.14 15.47
C THR A 328 12.60 -7.42 16.40
N THR A 329 13.83 -7.20 15.94
CA THR A 329 14.93 -6.62 16.70
C THR A 329 14.89 -5.09 16.77
N MET A 330 13.90 -4.45 16.13
CA MET A 330 13.78 -2.99 16.17
C MET A 330 13.20 -2.48 17.49
N LYS A 331 13.65 -1.28 17.90
CA LYS A 331 13.10 -0.55 19.06
C LYS A 331 11.58 -0.36 19.02
N VAL A 332 10.98 -0.25 17.82
CA VAL A 332 9.52 -0.13 17.70
C VAL A 332 8.82 -1.43 18.08
N SER A 333 9.39 -2.57 17.71
CA SER A 333 8.91 -3.89 18.11
C SER A 333 9.02 -4.09 19.63
N GLU A 334 10.17 -3.76 20.24
CA GLU A 334 10.33 -3.81 21.70
C GLU A 334 9.28 -2.94 22.43
N LYS A 335 9.02 -1.74 21.92
CA LYS A 335 7.99 -0.86 22.50
C LYS A 335 6.58 -1.41 22.31
N ILE A 336 6.29 -2.11 21.22
CA ILE A 336 5.02 -2.81 21.01
C ILE A 336 4.89 -3.95 22.01
N VAL A 337 5.94 -4.75 22.22
CA VAL A 337 5.96 -5.84 23.20
C VAL A 337 5.78 -5.30 24.62
N ASN A 338 6.49 -4.25 25.00
CA ASN A 338 6.31 -3.59 26.30
C ASN A 338 4.90 -3.02 26.46
N SER A 339 4.30 -2.52 25.36
CA SER A 339 2.99 -1.91 25.37
C SER A 339 1.85 -2.92 25.31
N LEU A 340 1.92 -4.01 24.56
CA LEU A 340 0.81 -4.95 24.31
C LEU A 340 1.07 -6.32 24.94
N GLY A 341 2.32 -6.72 25.12
CA GLY A 341 2.77 -8.03 25.56
C GLY A 341 3.53 -8.78 24.46
N GLU A 342 4.17 -9.90 24.81
CA GLU A 342 4.99 -10.69 23.89
C GLU A 342 4.21 -11.29 22.70
N ASP A 343 2.94 -11.60 22.90
CA ASP A 343 2.04 -12.07 21.85
C ASP A 343 1.57 -10.94 20.91
N GLY A 344 1.95 -9.68 21.18
CA GLY A 344 1.57 -8.51 20.39
C GLY A 344 0.08 -8.16 20.49
N THR A 345 -0.68 -8.85 21.34
CA THR A 345 -2.13 -8.64 21.49
C THR A 345 -2.44 -7.95 22.80
N ALA A 346 -3.51 -7.16 22.85
CA ALA A 346 -3.96 -6.54 24.11
C ALA A 346 -4.35 -7.56 25.22
N ARG A 347 -4.31 -8.87 24.97
CA ARG A 347 -4.73 -9.94 25.89
C ARG A 347 -3.61 -10.52 26.74
N SER A 348 -2.34 -10.10 26.56
CA SER A 348 -1.22 -10.64 27.34
C SER A 348 -1.37 -10.44 28.86
N LYS A 349 -1.06 -11.50 29.63
CA LYS A 349 -1.10 -11.50 31.10
C LYS A 349 0.01 -10.65 31.75
N HIS A 350 1.12 -10.41 31.06
CA HIS A 350 2.32 -9.73 31.60
C HIS A 350 2.51 -8.28 31.11
N ARG A 351 1.46 -7.65 30.56
CA ARG A 351 1.52 -6.28 30.04
C ARG A 351 1.53 -5.23 31.16
N ARG A 352 2.44 -4.23 31.10
CA ARG A 352 2.37 -3.00 31.91
C ARG A 352 1.23 -2.10 31.41
N ARG A 353 0.05 -2.19 32.02
CA ARG A 353 -1.15 -1.42 31.60
C ARG A 353 -1.08 0.03 32.08
N THR A 354 -1.11 0.97 31.14
CA THR A 354 -1.33 2.41 31.44
C THR A 354 -2.81 2.69 31.75
N ALA A 355 -3.13 3.87 32.29
CA ALA A 355 -4.52 4.28 32.53
C ALA A 355 -5.38 4.26 31.26
N LYS A 356 -4.81 4.69 30.12
CA LYS A 356 -5.47 4.63 28.81
C LYS A 356 -5.73 3.19 28.35
N ASP A 357 -4.80 2.28 28.62
CA ASP A 357 -4.98 0.86 28.26
C ASP A 357 -6.16 0.25 29.00
N ARG A 358 -6.32 0.58 30.28
CA ARG A 358 -7.46 0.12 31.09
C ARG A 358 -8.79 0.66 30.58
N GLU A 359 -8.83 1.92 30.11
CA GLU A 359 -10.02 2.51 29.50
C GLU A 359 -10.43 1.78 28.20
N TYR A 360 -9.45 1.45 27.34
CA TYR A 360 -9.70 0.64 26.14
C TYR A 360 -10.18 -0.77 26.48
N ASP A 361 -9.58 -1.42 27.47
CA ASP A 361 -9.99 -2.76 27.90
C ASP A 361 -11.43 -2.76 28.46
N LEU A 362 -11.81 -1.73 29.22
CA LEU A 362 -13.19 -1.51 29.70
C LEU A 362 -14.17 -1.34 28.54
N LYS A 363 -13.84 -0.49 27.55
CA LYS A 363 -14.65 -0.33 26.34
C LYS A 363 -14.79 -1.64 25.56
N ASN A 364 -13.72 -2.43 25.47
CA ASN A 364 -13.73 -3.73 24.78
C ASN A 364 -14.56 -4.80 25.49
N ARG A 365 -14.67 -4.75 26.83
CA ARG A 365 -15.51 -5.68 27.60
C ARG A 365 -17.01 -5.51 27.30
N LEU A 366 -17.45 -4.30 26.97
CA LEU A 366 -18.84 -4.00 26.61
C LEU A 366 -19.27 -4.62 25.27
N PHE A 367 -18.32 -5.00 24.40
CA PHE A 367 -18.59 -5.63 23.10
C PHE A 367 -18.44 -7.15 23.11
N LYS A 368 -18.22 -7.76 24.28
CA LYS A 368 -17.92 -9.20 24.45
C LYS A 368 -19.09 -10.03 24.96
N TYR A 369 -20.28 -9.46 25.07
CA TYR A 369 -21.50 -10.15 25.50
C TYR A 369 -22.52 -10.18 24.38
#